data_AF-A0A6A4KPM1-F1
#
_entry.id   AF-A0A6A4KPM1-F1
#
_cell.length_a   1.000
_cell.length_b   1.000
_cell.length_c   1.000
_cell.angle_alpha   90.00
_cell.angle_beta   90.00
_cell.angle_gamma   90.00
#
_symmetry.space_group_name_H-M   'P 1'
#
loop_
_entity.id
_entity.type
_entity.pdbx_description
1 polymer ?
#
loop_
_entity_poly.entity_id
_entity_poly.type
_entity_poly.pdbx_seq_one_letter_code
_entity_poly.pdbx_strand_id
1 'polypeptide(L)'
;MFYPLLLAIKVGIEEERSQVQLMESTKDADIIGISERSGNGGLQVYEFEYKLDSTRGGMKRIFTAVFVASKKLYILNIAHSDKPEGPLDMHRKRLLEQVLHSFDAAL
;
A
#
# COMPACT_ATOMS: atom_id res chain seq x y z
N MET A 1 -7.81 11.45 -16.26
CA MET A 1 -8.01 10.03 -16.63
C MET A 1 -6.62 9.40 -16.77
N PHE A 2 -6.04 8.91 -15.68
CA PHE A 2 -4.70 8.30 -15.67
C PHE A 2 -4.75 7.05 -14.78
N TYR A 3 -5.06 5.91 -15.41
CA TYR A 3 -5.04 4.56 -14.81
C TYR A 3 -3.78 3.72 -15.09
N PRO A 4 -2.62 4.22 -15.57
CA PRO A 4 -1.56 3.32 -16.01
C PRO A 4 -0.85 2.61 -14.84
N LEU A 5 -0.80 3.22 -13.64
CA LEU A 5 -0.10 2.61 -12.50
C LEU A 5 -0.88 1.42 -11.90
N LEU A 6 -2.21 1.56 -11.79
CA LEU A 6 -3.07 0.47 -11.31
C LEU A 6 -3.11 -0.68 -12.33
N LEU A 7 -3.09 -0.36 -13.63
CA LEU A 7 -3.04 -1.36 -14.70
C LEU A 7 -1.70 -2.11 -14.69
N ALA A 8 -0.57 -1.43 -14.47
CA ALA A 8 0.74 -2.08 -14.41
C ALA A 8 0.85 -3.08 -13.24
N ILE A 9 0.27 -2.77 -12.09
CA ILE A 9 0.22 -3.70 -10.94
C ILE A 9 -0.69 -4.90 -11.26
N LYS A 10 -1.79 -4.70 -12.00
CA LYS A 10 -2.71 -5.78 -12.40
C LYS A 10 -2.10 -6.69 -13.48
N VAL A 11 -1.45 -6.12 -14.49
CA VAL A 11 -0.87 -6.84 -15.64
C VAL A 11 0.34 -7.68 -15.21
N GLY A 12 1.17 -7.19 -14.29
CA GLY A 12 2.30 -7.95 -13.75
C GLY A 12 1.92 -9.22 -12.97
N ILE A 13 0.63 -9.44 -12.67
CA ILE A 13 0.12 -10.62 -11.97
C ILE A 13 -0.39 -11.70 -12.95
N GLU A 14 -0.69 -11.36 -14.21
CA GLU A 14 -1.34 -12.29 -15.17
C GLU A 14 -0.39 -13.10 -16.05
N GLU A 15 0.90 -12.74 -16.15
CA GLU A 15 1.84 -13.31 -17.12
C GLU A 15 2.88 -14.28 -16.53
N GLU A 16 2.47 -15.27 -15.73
CA GLU A 16 3.29 -16.49 -15.55
C GLU A 16 2.47 -17.70 -15.05
N ARG A 17 1.82 -18.42 -15.97
CA ARG A 17 1.23 -19.74 -15.68
C ARG A 17 2.27 -20.83 -15.94
N SER A 18 2.93 -21.27 -14.88
CA SER A 18 3.58 -22.59 -14.80
C SER A 18 3.05 -23.35 -13.58
N GLN A 19 2.71 -24.62 -13.79
CA GLN A 19 2.04 -25.52 -12.84
C GLN A 19 2.87 -25.78 -11.57
N VAL A 20 2.64 -24.99 -10.52
CA VAL A 20 2.52 -25.43 -9.12
C VAL A 20 1.57 -24.43 -8.47
N GLN A 21 0.30 -24.78 -8.23
CA GLN A 21 -0.62 -23.88 -7.52
C GLN A 21 -0.29 -23.91 -6.02
N LEU A 22 0.80 -23.26 -5.63
CA LEU A 22 1.05 -22.86 -4.26
C LEU A 22 -0.05 -21.85 -3.90
N MET A 23 -0.88 -22.19 -2.90
CA MET A 23 -1.97 -21.34 -2.37
C MET A 23 -1.69 -19.85 -2.59
N GLU A 24 -2.60 -19.16 -3.27
CA GLU A 24 -2.53 -17.72 -3.44
C GLU A 24 -2.32 -17.06 -2.06
N SER A 25 -1.33 -16.17 -1.96
CA SER A 25 -0.96 -15.54 -0.68
C SER A 25 -1.99 -14.50 -0.22
N THR A 26 -2.78 -14.01 -1.17
CA THR A 26 -3.81 -12.98 -1.03
C THR A 26 -5.10 -13.52 -1.58
N LYS A 27 -6.18 -13.46 -0.80
CA LYS A 27 -7.54 -13.81 -1.22
C LYS A 27 -8.27 -12.60 -1.79
N ASP A 28 -8.14 -11.45 -1.13
CA ASP A 28 -8.86 -10.24 -1.51
C ASP A 28 -8.12 -8.96 -1.08
N ALA A 29 -8.43 -7.85 -1.73
CA ALA A 29 -7.91 -6.53 -1.40
C ALA A 29 -8.94 -5.42 -1.64
N ASP A 30 -9.23 -4.65 -0.59
CA ASP A 30 -10.20 -3.55 -0.63
C ASP A 30 -9.51 -2.20 -0.41
N ILE A 31 -9.63 -1.29 -1.36
CA ILE A 31 -9.17 0.09 -1.19
C ILE A 31 -10.10 0.81 -0.21
N ILE A 32 -9.50 1.38 0.84
CA ILE A 32 -10.21 2.19 1.84
C ILE A 32 -10.10 3.67 1.48
N GLY A 33 -8.91 4.11 1.06
CA GLY A 33 -8.62 5.52 0.85
C GLY A 33 -7.48 5.73 -0.13
N ILE A 34 -7.58 6.83 -0.87
CA ILE A 34 -6.54 7.33 -1.77
C ILE A 34 -6.39 8.81 -1.48
N SER A 35 -5.15 9.26 -1.30
CA SER A 35 -4.83 10.67 -1.13
C SER A 35 -3.54 11.03 -1.83
N GLU A 36 -3.37 12.33 -2.01
CA GLU A 36 -2.21 12.95 -2.63
C GLU A 36 -1.75 14.09 -1.74
N ARG A 37 -0.44 14.22 -1.56
CA ARG A 37 0.15 15.34 -0.82
C ARG A 37 1.42 15.84 -1.47
N SER A 38 1.75 17.09 -1.18
CA SER A 38 3.06 17.65 -1.47
C SER A 38 3.98 17.35 -0.27
N GLY A 39 4.98 16.50 -0.50
CA GLY A 39 6.06 16.24 0.45
C GLY A 39 7.14 17.32 0.39
N ASN A 40 8.23 17.08 1.10
CA ASN A 40 9.35 18.01 1.13
C ASN A 40 9.89 18.34 -0.28
N GLY A 41 10.29 19.59 -0.50
CA GLY A 41 10.77 20.06 -1.81
C GLY A 41 9.71 20.08 -2.92
N GLY A 42 8.42 20.02 -2.59
CA GLY A 42 7.32 20.02 -3.57
C GLY A 42 7.07 18.65 -4.23
N LEU A 43 7.69 17.60 -3.70
CA LEU A 43 7.58 16.24 -4.23
C LEU A 43 6.14 15.73 -4.16
N GLN A 44 5.60 15.25 -5.28
CA GLN A 44 4.29 14.62 -5.28
C GLN A 44 4.36 13.23 -4.64
N VAL A 45 3.61 13.04 -3.55
CA VAL A 45 3.48 11.75 -2.86
C VAL A 45 2.05 11.24 -3.00
N TYR A 46 1.91 10.00 -3.44
CA TYR A 46 0.64 9.28 -3.53
C TYR A 46 0.50 8.34 -2.34
N GLU A 47 -0.66 8.35 -1.71
CA GLU A 47 -0.92 7.54 -0.52
C GLU A 47 -2.15 6.66 -0.71
N PHE A 48 -2.06 5.44 -0.22
CA PHE A 48 -3.11 4.43 -0.30
C PHE A 48 -3.32 3.80 1.06
N GLU A 49 -4.57 3.62 1.44
CA GLU A 49 -4.98 2.79 2.57
C GLU A 49 -5.83 1.65 2.00
N TYR A 50 -5.48 0.40 2.27
CA TYR A 50 -6.24 -0.75 1.79
C TYR A 50 -6.22 -1.93 2.76
N LYS A 51 -7.25 -2.75 2.74
CA LYS A 51 -7.28 -4.03 3.44
C LYS A 51 -6.77 -5.13 2.53
N LEU A 52 -6.11 -6.10 3.12
CA LEU A 52 -5.59 -7.28 2.45
C LEU A 52 -6.02 -8.51 3.25
N ASP A 53 -6.84 -9.37 2.66
CA ASP A 53 -7.08 -10.71 3.21
C ASP A 53 -5.97 -11.64 2.71
N SER A 54 -5.07 -12.02 3.63
CA SER A 54 -4.00 -12.95 3.32
C SER A 54 -4.32 -14.35 3.81
N THR A 55 -4.08 -15.34 2.95
CA THR A 55 -4.26 -16.76 3.24
C THR A 55 -3.45 -17.25 4.44
N ARG A 56 -2.25 -16.68 4.67
CA ARG A 56 -1.35 -17.10 5.76
C ARG A 56 -1.24 -16.08 6.89
N GLY A 57 -1.67 -14.84 6.65
CA GLY A 57 -1.45 -13.71 7.57
C GLY A 57 -2.72 -13.08 8.14
N GLY A 58 -3.90 -13.60 7.77
CA GLY A 58 -5.18 -13.02 8.13
C GLY A 58 -5.41 -11.65 7.49
N MET A 59 -6.40 -10.92 8.02
CA MET A 59 -6.72 -9.57 7.58
C MET A 59 -5.61 -8.59 8.00
N LYS A 60 -5.15 -7.80 7.03
CA LYS A 60 -4.20 -6.72 7.25
C LYS A 60 -4.75 -5.41 6.73
N ARG A 61 -4.34 -4.33 7.36
CA ARG A 61 -4.49 -2.97 6.87
C ARG A 61 -3.14 -2.45 6.46
N ILE A 62 -3.04 -2.00 5.21
CA ILE A 62 -1.81 -1.50 4.62
C ILE A 62 -1.94 0.00 4.42
N PHE A 63 -0.93 0.74 4.86
CA PHE A 63 -0.72 2.15 4.55
C PHE A 63 0.48 2.26 3.63
N THR A 64 0.29 2.88 2.49
CA THR A 64 1.31 2.96 1.43
C THR A 64 1.55 4.40 1.05
N ALA A 65 2.82 4.78 0.90
CA ALA A 65 3.24 6.05 0.33
C ALA A 65 4.22 5.82 -0.82
N VAL A 66 4.00 6.50 -1.95
CA VAL A 66 4.74 6.31 -3.19
C VAL A 66 5.13 7.64 -3.80
N PHE A 67 6.39 7.76 -4.21
CA PHE A 67 6.87 8.89 -5.00
C PHE A 67 8.01 8.48 -5.93
N VAL A 68 8.31 9.35 -6.91
CA VAL A 68 9.46 9.19 -7.81
C VAL A 68 10.44 10.33 -7.59
N ALA A 69 11.70 10.01 -7.33
CA ALA A 69 12.78 10.98 -7.19
C ALA A 69 14.05 10.42 -7.85
N SER A 70 14.87 11.27 -8.48
CA SER A 70 16.14 10.85 -9.09
C SER A 70 16.04 9.62 -10.01
N LYS A 71 14.96 9.53 -10.80
CA LYS A 71 14.62 8.39 -11.69
C LYS A 71 14.43 7.05 -10.97
N LYS A 72 14.11 7.06 -9.68
CA LYS A 72 13.82 5.86 -8.86
C LYS A 72 12.43 5.97 -8.25
N LEU A 73 11.73 4.83 -8.20
CA LEU A 73 10.45 4.67 -7.51
C LEU A 73 10.70 4.28 -6.05
N TYR A 74 10.15 5.06 -5.13
CA TYR A 74 10.24 4.81 -3.69
C TYR A 74 8.86 4.42 -3.18
N ILE A 75 8.79 3.31 -2.45
CA ILE A 75 7.55 2.75 -1.91
C ILE A 75 7.77 2.42 -0.44
N LEU A 76 6.96 3.00 0.43
CA LEU A 76 6.82 2.57 1.82
C LEU A 76 5.50 1.80 1.94
N ASN A 77 5.55 0.60 2.51
CA ASN A 77 4.38 -0.17 2.91
C ASN A 77 4.44 -0.45 4.41
N ILE A 78 3.46 0.06 5.15
CA ILE A 78 3.29 -0.22 6.57
C ILE A 78 2.14 -1.22 6.69
N ALA A 79 2.45 -2.45 7.09
CA ALA A 79 1.46 -3.50 7.30
C ALA A 79 1.07 -3.58 8.78
N HIS A 80 -0.22 -3.44 9.05
CA HIS A 80 -0.82 -3.68 10.37
C HIS A 80 -1.76 -4.88 10.29
N SER A 81 -1.66 -5.83 11.22
CA SER A 81 -2.65 -6.91 11.33
C SER A 81 -3.90 -6.40 12.03
N ASP A 82 -5.01 -6.32 11.29
CA ASP A 82 -6.31 -5.99 11.87
C ASP A 82 -6.87 -7.23 12.57
N LYS A 83 -7.30 -7.09 13.82
CA LYS A 83 -8.05 -8.16 14.49
C LYS A 83 -9.55 -7.97 14.22
N PRO A 84 -10.32 -9.04 13.96
CA PRO A 84 -11.77 -8.95 13.81
C PRO A 84 -12.44 -8.34 15.04
N GLU A 85 -11.93 -8.60 16.24
CA GLU A 85 -12.50 -8.11 17.51
C GLU A 85 -12.14 -6.65 17.84
N GLY A 86 -11.26 -6.01 17.07
CA GLY A 86 -10.71 -4.70 17.38
C GLY A 86 -10.19 -4.02 16.12
N PRO A 87 -11.02 -3.27 15.38
CA PRO A 87 -10.53 -2.48 14.24
C PRO A 87 -9.43 -1.53 14.70
N LEU A 88 -8.47 -1.23 13.80
CA LEU A 88 -7.35 -0.32 14.07
C LEU A 88 -7.82 0.92 14.85
N ASP A 89 -7.31 1.06 16.08
CA ASP A 89 -7.72 2.15 16.96
C ASP A 89 -7.20 3.50 16.44
N MET A 90 -7.90 4.59 16.80
CA MET A 90 -7.58 5.93 16.30
C MET A 90 -6.23 6.48 16.78
N HIS A 91 -5.71 6.01 17.92
CA HIS A 91 -4.39 6.45 18.37
C HIS A 91 -3.30 5.80 17.52
N ARG A 92 -3.39 4.48 17.33
CA ARG A 92 -2.47 3.73 16.49
C ARG A 92 -2.56 4.14 15.04
N LYS A 93 -3.75 4.38 14.50
CA LYS A 93 -3.93 4.93 13.15
C LYS A 93 -3.12 6.21 12.97
N ARG A 94 -3.27 7.18 13.88
CA ARG A 94 -2.50 8.43 13.85
C ARG A 94 -0.98 8.22 13.89
N LEU A 95 -0.49 7.26 14.68
CA LEU A 95 0.94 6.94 14.70
C LEU A 95 1.43 6.37 13.37
N LEU A 96 0.65 5.48 12.74
CA LEU A 96 0.98 4.91 11.43
C LEU A 96 0.94 5.99 10.34
N GLU A 97 -0.04 6.90 10.38
CA GLU A 97 -0.12 8.07 9.51
C GLU A 97 1.08 9.02 9.71
N GLN A 98 1.54 9.23 10.94
CA GLN A 98 2.75 10.03 11.19
C GLN A 98 3.99 9.40 10.57
N VAL A 99 4.17 8.07 10.69
CA VAL A 99 5.27 7.36 10.02
C VAL A 99 5.12 7.48 8.50
N LEU A 100 3.91 7.32 7.97
CA LEU A 100 3.62 7.46 6.54
C LEU A 100 3.98 8.87 6.02
N HIS A 101 3.56 9.90 6.75
CA HIS A 101 3.81 11.30 6.38
C HIS A 101 5.28 11.70 6.53
N SER A 102 6.04 11.02 7.39
CA SER A 102 7.50 11.20 7.48
C SER A 102 8.26 10.62 6.27
N PHE A 103 7.59 9.82 5.44
CA PHE A 103 8.16 9.28 4.22
C PHE A 103 7.99 10.26 3.06
N ASP A 104 8.81 11.29 3.06
CA ASP A 104 9.12 12.07 1.87
C ASP A 104 10.62 12.33 1.82
N ALA A 105 11.17 12.45 0.61
CA ALA A 105 12.60 12.64 0.46
C ALA A 105 12.97 14.06 0.94
N ALA A 106 13.73 14.16 2.03
CA ALA A 106 14.72 15.21 2.12
C ALA A 106 15.76 14.93 1.04
N LEU A 107 15.90 15.86 0.10
CA LEU A 107 16.91 15.87 -0.96
C LEU A 107 18.32 15.59 -0.41
#